data_AF-A0A165C5U4-F1
#
_entry.id   AF-A0A165C5U4-F1
#
_cell.length_a   1.000
_cell.length_b   1.000
_cell.length_c   1.000
_cell.angle_alpha   90.00
_cell.angle_beta   90.00
_cell.angle_gamma   90.00
#
_symmetry.space_group_name_H-M   'P 1'
#
loop_
_entity.id
_entity.type
_entity.pdbx_description
1 polymer ?
#
loop_
_entity_poly.entity_id
_entity_poly.type
_entity_poly.pdbx_seq_one_letter_code
_entity_poly.pdbx_strand_id
1 'polypeptide(L)' 'MQTPAGVDVKYQCPHCGKGFDRPSSLRTHMNSHTGEKPYRCSHPGCGRQFGVLSNMYRHMRSAHEQGGNGQDDADYEGES' A
#
# COMPACT_ATOMS: atom_id res chain seq x y z
N MET A 1 17.31 16.34 -15.42
CA MET A 1 16.51 15.13 -15.14
C MET A 1 17.44 13.92 -15.17
N GLN A 2 17.99 13.53 -14.03
CA GLN A 2 18.96 12.42 -13.93
C GLN A 2 18.20 11.10 -13.79
N THR A 3 17.98 10.42 -14.91
CA THR A 3 17.74 8.97 -14.90
C THR A 3 19.11 8.28 -14.88
N PRO A 4 19.43 7.44 -13.87
CA PRO A 4 20.64 6.63 -13.92
C PRO A 4 20.57 5.70 -15.14
N ALA A 5 21.63 5.71 -15.93
CA ALA A 5 21.77 4.88 -17.12
C ALA A 5 21.65 3.40 -16.73
N GLY A 6 20.60 2.73 -17.20
CA GLY A 6 20.39 1.29 -16.96
C GLY A 6 18.98 0.88 -16.55
N VAL A 7 18.07 1.82 -16.24
CA VAL A 7 16.66 1.50 -16.03
C VAL A 7 15.90 1.78 -17.33
N ASP A 8 15.33 0.74 -17.94
CA ASP A 8 14.39 0.86 -19.08
C ASP A 8 13.12 1.55 -18.60
N VAL A 9 13.15 2.89 -18.60
CA VAL A 9 12.04 3.74 -18.23
C VAL A 9 11.16 3.92 -19.47
N LYS A 10 10.03 3.20 -19.50
CA LYS A 10 9.04 3.32 -20.57
C LYS A 10 7.92 4.31 -20.29
N TYR A 11 7.73 4.68 -19.02
CA TYR A 11 6.60 5.51 -18.61
C TYR A 11 7.10 6.75 -17.88
N GLN A 12 6.89 7.94 -18.46
CA GLN A 12 7.32 9.21 -17.86
C GLN A 12 6.14 10.05 -17.42
N CYS A 13 6.30 10.73 -16.29
CA CYS A 13 5.31 11.69 -15.80
C CYS A 13 5.36 12.98 -16.62
N PRO A 14 4.24 13.41 -17.23
CA PRO A 14 4.20 14.63 -18.03
C PRO A 14 4.35 15.90 -17.20
N HIS A 15 4.07 15.86 -15.89
CA HIS A 15 4.14 17.04 -15.02
C HIS A 15 5.54 17.33 -14.48
N CYS A 16 6.33 16.30 -14.18
CA CYS A 16 7.65 16.46 -13.54
C CYS A 16 8.79 15.72 -14.25
N GLY A 17 8.51 15.01 -15.35
CA GLY A 17 9.50 14.25 -16.11
C GLY A 17 10.04 13.01 -15.38
N LYS A 18 9.44 12.62 -14.25
CA LYS A 18 9.89 11.45 -13.49
C LYS A 18 9.60 10.15 -14.24
N GLY A 19 10.61 9.30 -14.35
CA GLY A 19 10.56 8.02 -15.03
C GLY A 19 10.14 6.85 -14.16
N PHE A 20 9.35 5.95 -14.75
CA PHE A 20 8.91 4.68 -14.18
C PHE A 20 9.08 3.54 -15.18
N ASP A 21 9.40 2.36 -14.65
CA ASP A 21 9.51 1.07 -15.37
C ASP A 21 8.12 0.48 -15.71
N ARG A 22 7.11 0.81 -14.91
CA ARG A 22 5.75 0.26 -15.01
C ARG A 22 4.67 1.35 -15.14
N PRO A 23 3.59 1.09 -15.90
CA PRO A 23 2.50 2.04 -16.06
C PRO A 23 1.71 2.21 -14.75
N SER A 24 1.59 1.14 -13.94
CA SER A 24 0.93 1.19 -12.64
C SER A 24 1.66 2.12 -11.65
N SER A 25 2.98 2.12 -11.69
CA SER A 25 3.82 3.03 -10.89
C SER A 25 3.62 4.48 -11.32
N LEU A 26 3.59 4.77 -12.63
CA LEU A 26 3.27 6.10 -13.15
C LEU A 26 1.87 6.53 -12.73
N ARG A 27 0.84 5.70 -12.93
CA ARG A 27 -0.55 6.02 -12.55
C ARG A 27 -0.67 6.34 -11.07
N THR A 28 -0.03 5.55 -10.22
CA THR A 28 0.00 5.78 -8.78
C THR A 28 0.72 7.08 -8.41
N HIS A 29 1.80 7.40 -9.12
CA HIS A 29 2.50 8.67 -8.96
C HIS A 29 1.64 9.87 -9.38
N MET A 30 0.80 9.76 -10.42
CA MET A 30 -0.09 10.85 -10.84
C MET A 30 -1.03 11.31 -9.71
N ASN A 31 -1.46 10.39 -8.84
CA ASN A 31 -2.25 10.71 -7.66
C ASN A 31 -1.56 11.71 -6.70
N SER A 32 -0.22 11.80 -6.74
CA SER A 32 0.53 12.79 -5.95
C SER A 32 0.47 14.21 -6.53
N HIS A 33 0.20 14.33 -7.83
CA HIS A 33 -0.03 15.62 -8.49
C HIS A 33 -1.46 16.09 -8.35
N THR A 34 -2.45 15.19 -8.52
CA THR A 34 -3.87 15.53 -8.41
C THR A 34 -4.35 15.60 -6.95
N GLY A 35 -3.61 14.99 -6.03
CA GLY A 35 -4.02 14.84 -4.62
C GLY A 35 -5.12 13.81 -4.42
N GLU A 36 -5.52 13.08 -5.48
CA GLU A 36 -6.56 12.07 -5.41
C GLU A 36 -6.13 10.89 -4.54
N LYS A 37 -7.02 10.47 -3.65
CA LYS A 37 -6.79 9.33 -2.75
C LYS A 37 -7.96 8.35 -2.85
N PRO A 38 -8.05 7.60 -3.96
CA PRO A 38 -9.20 6.73 -4.22
C PRO A 38 -9.33 5.60 -3.19
N TYR A 39 -8.26 5.25 -2.47
CA TYR A 39 -8.26 4.13 -1.54
C TYR A 39 -8.54 4.61 -0.12
N ARG A 40 -9.79 4.52 0.32
CA ARG A 40 -10.19 4.78 1.72
C ARG A 40 -9.99 3.53 2.58
N CYS A 41 -9.51 3.70 3.80
CA CYS A 41 -9.46 2.64 4.80
C CYS A 41 -10.89 2.17 5.13
N SER A 42 -11.12 0.86 5.04
CA SER A 42 -12.42 0.25 5.31
C SER A 42 -12.76 0.14 6.80
N HIS A 43 -11.81 0.45 7.71
CA HIS A 43 -12.06 0.37 9.13
C HIS A 43 -13.03 1.48 9.59
N PRO A 44 -14.10 1.13 10.32
CA PRO A 44 -15.09 2.10 10.79
C PRO A 44 -14.42 3.20 11.64
N GLY A 45 -14.77 4.46 11.40
CA GLY A 45 -14.22 5.60 12.14
C GLY A 45 -12.79 6.03 11.78
N CYS A 46 -12.05 5.29 10.93
CA CYS A 46 -10.68 5.68 10.57
C CYS A 46 -10.63 6.86 9.58
N GLY A 47 -11.45 6.82 8.53
CA GLY A 47 -11.55 7.89 7.52
C GLY A 47 -10.28 8.17 6.70
N ARG A 48 -9.16 7.49 6.95
CA ARG A 48 -7.89 7.71 6.22
C ARG A 48 -8.01 7.28 4.76
N GLN A 49 -7.37 8.04 3.89
CA GLN A 49 -7.35 7.80 2.45
C GLN A 49 -5.91 7.77 1.93
N PHE A 50 -5.67 6.97 0.90
CA PHE A 50 -4.36 6.70 0.33
C PHE A 50 -4.42 6.80 -1.20
N GLY A 51 -3.33 7.29 -1.80
CA GLY A 51 -3.16 7.29 -3.25
C GLY A 51 -2.76 5.90 -3.80
N VAL A 52 -2.43 4.94 -2.94
CA VAL A 52 -1.97 3.59 -3.32
C VAL A 52 -2.63 2.53 -2.44
N LEU A 53 -3.09 1.44 -3.06
CA LEU A 53 -3.75 0.33 -2.39
C LEU A 53 -2.84 -0.36 -1.34
N SER A 54 -1.57 -0.61 -1.68
CA SER A 54 -0.61 -1.26 -0.77
C SER A 54 -0.37 -0.47 0.52
N ASN A 55 -0.37 0.87 0.42
CA ASN A 55 -0.25 1.74 1.59
C ASN A 55 -1.50 1.70 2.48
N MET A 56 -2.69 1.67 1.88
CA MET A 56 -3.95 1.52 2.63
C MET A 56 -3.96 0.18 3.39
N TYR A 57 -3.62 -0.91 2.70
CA TYR A 57 -3.61 -2.24 3.28
C TYR A 57 -2.60 -2.38 4.43
N ARG A 58 -1.38 -1.85 4.23
CA ARG A 58 -0.36 -1.80 5.30
C ARG A 58 -0.85 -1.04 6.52
N HIS A 59 -1.49 0.11 6.31
CA HIS A 59 -2.08 0.88 7.41
C HIS A 59 -3.20 0.09 8.11
N MET A 60 -4.09 -0.55 7.36
CA MET A 60 -5.18 -1.35 7.91
C MET A 60 -4.64 -2.43 8.85
N ARG A 61 -3.64 -3.20 8.37
CA ARG A 61 -2.99 -4.23 9.17
C ARG A 61 -2.32 -3.67 10.42
N SER A 62 -1.51 -2.62 10.29
CA SER A 62 -0.73 -2.15 11.44
C SER A 62 -1.54 -1.33 12.47
N ALA A 63 -2.63 -0.69 12.04
CA ALA A 63 -3.38 0.26 12.87
C ALA A 63 -4.74 -0.26 13.34
N HIS A 64 -5.28 -1.28 12.67
CA HIS A 64 -6.63 -1.78 12.93
C HIS A 64 -6.71 -3.30 13.09
N GLU A 65 -5.64 -4.05 12.79
CA GLU A 65 -5.56 -5.49 13.03
C GLU A 65 -4.86 -5.71 14.38
N GLN A 66 -5.63 -5.64 15.46
CA GLN A 66 -5.24 -6.20 16.76
C GLN A 66 -6.01 -7.50 16.96
N GLY A 67 -5.31 -8.64 16.85
CA GLY A 67 -5.81 -9.99 17.12
C GLY A 67 -6.25 -10.76 15.85
N GLY A 68 -5.77 -11.96 15.55
CA GLY A 68 -4.78 -12.79 16.23
C GLY A 68 -4.41 -13.98 15.35
N ASN A 69 -3.12 -14.31 15.32
CA ASN A 69 -2.71 -15.70 15.16
C ASN A 69 -2.22 -16.15 16.53
N GLY A 70 -3.17 -16.31 17.45
CA GLY A 70 -2.94 -17.16 18.61
C GLY A 70 -3.13 -18.57 18.10
N GLN A 71 -2.07 -19.34 18.01
CA GLN A 71 -2.20 -20.78 18.16
C GLN A 71 -2.76 -20.94 19.58
N ASP A 72 -4.05 -21.23 19.69
CA ASP A 72 -4.57 -21.79 20.93
C ASP A 72 -3.84 -23.10 21.18
N ASP A 73 -2.92 -23.06 22.14
CA ASP A 73 -2.38 -24.25 22.79
C ASP A 73 -3.55 -24.98 23.46
N ALA A 74 -4.14 -25.93 22.74
CA ALA A 74 -5.08 -26.89 23.30
C ALA A 74 -4.31 -27.89 24.16
N ASP A 75 -4.02 -27.47 25.39
CA ASP A 75 -3.83 -28.35 26.52
C ASP A 75 -5.16 -29.10 26.78
N TYR A 76 -5.20 -30.38 26.44
CA TYR A 76 -6.20 -31.32 26.92
C TYR A 76 -5.45 -32.44 27.63
N GLU A 77 -5.16 -32.21 28.91
CA GLU A 77 -4.80 -33.28 29.84
C GLU A 77 -5.98 -34.26 29.96
N GLY A 78 -5.84 -35.42 29.33
CA GLY A 78 -6.70 -36.57 29.55
C GLY A 78 -6.06 -37.47 30.61
N GLU A 79 -6.45 -37.26 31.86
CA GLU A 79 -6.17 -38.17 32.99
C GLU A 79 -6.81 -39.55 32.73
N SER A 80 -6.04 -40.63 32.89
CA SER A 80 -6.54 -41.99 33.16
C SER A 80 -5.51 -42.82 33.91
#